data_AF-A0A1C8ZU19-F1
#
_entry.id   AF-A0A1C8ZU19-F1
#
_cell.length_a   1.000
_cell.length_b   1.000
_cell.length_c   1.000
_cell.angle_alpha   90.00
_cell.angle_beta   90.00
_cell.angle_gamma   90.00
#
_symmetry.space_group_name_H-M   'P 1'
#
loop_
_entity.id
_entity.type
_entity.pdbx_description
1 polymer ?
#
loop_
_entity_poly.entity_id
_entity_poly.type
_entity_poly.pdbx_seq_one_letter_code
_entity_poly.pdbx_strand_id
1 'polypeptide(L)'
;MAIVDIGSILALILFLVLVATLVYYSRKIKRIQQQAEQQTQTMFQQWVQQHSDQLRKQIEQNTQVKFQAELEKWKLEYEKQIRKDALLKSANTILGRIGEEFAPFLIADRYNVNPKDFRHLGSPVDFIAFKGLSDDKEVEIIFFEVKTGNQNLNTNERKVRDAVNAKRVRYEVINFSQVLEETKKRLREEVEREVEES
;
A
#
# COMPACT_ATOMS: atom_id res chain seq x y z
N MET A 1 -59.52 88.42 40.77
CA MET A 1 -58.15 88.52 40.22
C MET A 1 -57.21 88.32 41.40
N ALA A 2 -56.67 87.11 41.59
CA ALA A 2 -55.87 86.80 42.79
C ALA A 2 -54.50 87.49 42.69
N ILE A 3 -54.13 88.29 43.69
CA ILE A 3 -52.82 88.95 43.79
C ILE A 3 -51.83 87.88 44.23
N VAL A 4 -50.90 87.52 43.36
CA VAL A 4 -49.87 86.51 43.66
C VAL A 4 -48.83 87.12 44.60
N ASP A 5 -48.56 86.45 45.73
CA ASP A 5 -47.51 86.82 46.69
C ASP A 5 -46.11 86.53 46.13
N ILE A 6 -45.22 87.53 46.14
CA ILE A 6 -43.83 87.46 45.66
C ILE A 6 -43.06 86.33 46.35
N GLY A 7 -43.33 86.06 47.64
CA GLY A 7 -42.69 84.96 48.38
C GLY A 7 -43.02 83.58 47.80
N SER A 8 -44.26 83.41 47.32
CA SER A 8 -44.70 82.17 46.68
C SER A 8 -44.02 81.95 45.31
N ILE A 9 -43.76 83.03 44.57
CA ILE A 9 -43.03 82.97 43.29
C ILE A 9 -41.57 82.56 43.53
N LEU A 10 -40.89 83.15 44.51
CA LEU A 10 -39.51 82.82 44.84
C LEU A 10 -39.35 81.37 45.33
N ALA A 11 -40.26 80.90 46.18
CA ALA A 11 -40.28 79.50 46.63
C ALA A 11 -40.45 78.52 45.47
N LEU A 12 -41.33 78.85 44.51
CA LEU A 12 -41.56 78.04 43.32
C LEU A 12 -40.32 78.01 42.40
N ILE A 13 -39.62 79.13 42.23
CA ILE A 13 -38.37 79.19 41.48
C ILE A 13 -37.29 78.32 42.14
N LEU A 14 -37.10 78.43 43.46
CA LEU A 14 -36.12 77.61 44.20
C LEU A 14 -36.44 76.12 44.11
N PHE A 15 -37.72 75.75 44.20
CA PHE A 15 -38.16 74.37 44.03
C PHE A 15 -37.86 73.85 42.63
N LEU A 16 -38.14 74.64 41.57
CA LEU A 16 -37.82 74.27 40.19
C LEU A 16 -36.31 74.11 39.98
N VAL A 17 -35.48 74.98 40.56
CA VAL A 17 -34.01 74.86 40.50
C VAL A 17 -33.55 73.58 41.20
N LEU A 18 -34.07 73.28 42.39
CA LEU A 18 -33.75 72.06 43.14
C LEU A 18 -34.16 70.79 42.35
N VAL A 19 -35.34 70.78 41.75
CA VAL A 19 -35.80 69.67 40.90
C VAL A 19 -34.90 69.54 39.67
N ALA A 20 -34.51 70.65 39.03
CA ALA A 20 -33.63 70.63 37.87
C ALA A 20 -32.23 70.08 38.22
N THR A 21 -31.65 70.44 39.37
CA THR A 21 -30.35 69.89 39.80
C THR A 21 -30.44 68.40 40.13
N LEU A 22 -31.50 67.94 40.80
CA LEU A 22 -31.74 66.52 41.06
C LEU A 22 -31.91 65.71 39.77
N VAL A 23 -32.67 66.23 38.80
CA VAL A 23 -32.82 65.62 37.48
C VAL A 23 -31.47 65.59 36.73
N TYR A 24 -30.67 66.65 36.83
CA TYR A 24 -29.33 66.69 36.24
C TYR A 24 -28.41 65.60 36.82
N TYR A 25 -28.31 65.49 38.15
CA TYR A 25 -27.47 64.47 38.80
C TYR A 25 -27.96 63.05 38.54
N SER A 26 -29.28 62.81 38.57
CA SER A 26 -29.83 61.47 38.26
C SER A 26 -29.52 61.04 36.82
N ARG A 27 -29.60 61.95 35.84
CA ARG A 27 -29.17 61.69 34.45
C ARG A 27 -27.67 61.45 34.36
N LYS A 28 -26.85 62.21 35.10
CA LYS A 28 -25.40 62.05 35.12
C LYS A 28 -24.99 60.67 35.67
N ILE A 29 -25.59 60.23 36.78
CA ILE A 29 -25.33 58.93 37.40
C ILE A 29 -25.74 57.78 36.47
N LYS A 30 -26.95 57.86 35.87
CA LYS A 30 -27.41 56.85 34.90
C LYS A 30 -26.47 56.74 33.70
N ARG A 31 -25.96 57.86 33.18
CA ARG A 31 -24.99 57.85 32.06
C ARG A 31 -23.68 57.17 32.45
N ILE A 32 -23.17 57.44 33.65
CA ILE A 32 -21.93 56.82 34.16
C ILE A 32 -22.14 55.30 34.34
N GLN A 33 -23.27 54.87 34.88
CA GLN A 33 -23.61 53.45 35.01
C GLN A 33 -23.72 52.77 33.64
N GLN A 34 -24.42 53.39 32.68
CA GLN A 34 -24.53 52.85 31.32
C GLN A 34 -23.17 52.74 30.62
N GLN A 35 -22.29 53.73 30.78
CA GLN A 35 -20.94 53.68 30.25
C GLN A 35 -20.10 52.59 30.91
N ALA A 36 -20.19 52.46 32.24
CA ALA A 36 -19.48 51.41 32.98
C ALA A 36 -19.98 50.00 32.58
N GLU A 37 -21.28 49.83 32.37
CA GLU A 37 -21.86 48.56 31.90
C GLU A 37 -21.41 48.22 30.48
N GLN A 38 -21.48 49.17 29.54
CA GLN A 38 -21.01 48.98 28.17
C GLN A 38 -19.52 48.67 28.10
N GLN A 39 -18.71 49.38 28.89
CA GLN A 39 -17.28 49.11 29.00
C GLN A 39 -17.02 47.73 29.61
N THR A 40 -17.74 47.35 30.66
CA THR A 40 -17.61 46.03 31.29
C THR A 40 -17.96 44.91 30.31
N GLN A 41 -19.05 45.06 29.56
CA GLN A 41 -19.44 44.08 28.53
C GLN A 41 -18.41 43.98 27.42
N THR A 42 -17.89 45.10 26.93
CA THR A 42 -16.88 45.12 25.87
C THR A 42 -15.57 44.49 26.34
N MET A 43 -15.09 44.86 27.53
CA MET A 43 -13.88 44.28 28.13
C MET A 43 -14.04 42.79 28.41
N PHE A 44 -15.22 42.37 28.87
CA PHE A 44 -15.53 40.95 29.08
C PHE A 44 -15.54 40.17 27.76
N GLN A 45 -16.19 40.68 26.72
CA GLN A 45 -16.19 40.05 25.39
C GLN A 45 -14.78 39.95 24.81
N GLN A 46 -13.99 41.01 24.92
CA GLN A 46 -12.58 41.02 24.49
C GLN A 46 -11.75 40.01 25.28
N TRP A 47 -11.91 39.97 26.61
CA TRP A 47 -11.21 39.01 27.47
C TRP A 47 -11.58 37.56 27.10
N VAL A 48 -12.88 37.27 26.94
CA VAL A 48 -13.36 35.95 26.52
C VAL A 48 -12.75 35.57 25.18
N GLN A 49 -12.86 36.43 24.18
CA GLN A 49 -12.35 36.17 22.83
C GLN A 49 -10.85 35.88 22.86
N GLN A 50 -10.07 36.75 23.51
CA GLN A 50 -8.62 36.60 23.62
C GLN A 50 -8.22 35.30 24.32
N HIS A 51 -8.86 34.95 25.44
CA HIS A 51 -8.59 33.70 26.13
C HIS A 51 -8.98 32.49 25.30
N SER A 52 -10.14 32.51 24.63
CA SER A 52 -10.55 31.39 23.78
C SER A 52 -9.63 31.19 22.59
N ASP A 53 -9.11 32.25 21.98
CA ASP A 53 -8.16 32.15 20.86
C ASP A 53 -6.79 31.62 21.33
N GLN A 54 -6.31 32.07 22.50
CA GLN A 54 -5.09 31.53 23.10
C GLN A 54 -5.23 30.03 23.43
N LEU A 55 -6.35 29.63 24.01
CA LEU A 55 -6.61 28.24 24.38
C LEU A 55 -6.70 27.36 23.14
N ARG A 56 -7.40 27.82 22.10
CA ARG A 56 -7.46 27.13 20.79
C ARG A 56 -6.09 26.93 20.20
N LYS A 57 -5.27 27.99 20.15
CA LYS A 57 -3.91 27.92 19.60
C LYS A 57 -3.03 26.95 20.37
N GLN A 58 -3.13 26.93 21.71
CA GLN A 58 -2.40 25.96 22.53
C GLN A 58 -2.86 24.52 22.28
N ILE A 59 -4.18 24.29 22.18
CA ILE A 59 -4.73 22.97 21.87
C ILE A 59 -4.25 22.52 20.50
N GLU A 60 -4.33 23.38 19.49
CA GLU A 60 -3.90 23.08 18.13
C GLU A 60 -2.41 22.74 18.07
N GLN A 61 -1.57 23.55 18.69
CA GLN A 61 -0.12 23.30 18.77
C GLN A 61 0.20 21.98 19.47
N ASN A 62 -0.39 21.74 20.64
CA ASN A 62 -0.16 20.50 21.39
C ASN A 62 -0.67 19.27 20.63
N THR A 63 -1.83 19.40 19.98
CA THR A 63 -2.42 18.36 19.15
C THR A 63 -1.53 18.06 17.95
N GLN A 64 -1.03 19.09 17.27
CA GLN A 64 -0.15 18.95 16.12
C GLN A 64 1.17 18.29 16.49
N VAL A 65 1.80 18.69 17.60
CA VAL A 65 3.04 18.07 18.10
C VAL A 65 2.81 16.60 18.45
N LYS A 66 1.71 16.27 19.13
CA LYS A 66 1.36 14.88 19.46
C LYS A 66 1.16 14.04 18.21
N PHE A 67 0.36 14.52 17.25
CA PHE A 67 0.13 13.81 16.00
C PHE A 67 1.41 13.62 15.18
N GLN A 68 2.29 14.62 15.13
CA GLN A 68 3.58 14.49 14.45
C GLN A 68 4.44 13.40 15.10
N ALA A 69 4.53 13.37 16.44
CA ALA A 69 5.28 12.34 17.15
C ALA A 69 4.69 10.93 16.95
N GLU A 70 3.35 10.81 16.97
CA GLU A 70 2.66 9.54 16.73
C GLU A 70 2.85 9.05 15.30
N LEU A 71 2.79 9.97 14.33
CA LEU A 71 3.02 9.68 12.92
C LEU A 71 4.46 9.22 12.68
N GLU A 72 5.45 9.90 13.25
CA GLU A 72 6.87 9.50 13.13
C GLU A 72 7.10 8.11 13.76
N LYS A 73 6.51 7.85 14.93
CA LYS A 73 6.56 6.52 15.55
C LYS A 73 5.91 5.45 14.68
N TRP A 74 4.74 5.76 14.11
CA TRP A 74 4.03 4.85 13.21
C TRP A 74 4.86 4.57 11.96
N LYS A 75 5.45 5.58 11.32
CA LYS A 75 6.34 5.42 10.15
C LYS A 75 7.51 4.49 10.45
N LEU A 76 8.21 4.70 11.58
CA LEU A 76 9.34 3.87 12.00
C LEU A 76 8.96 2.40 12.16
N GLU A 77 7.84 2.13 12.84
CA GLU A 77 7.36 0.76 13.05
C GLU A 77 6.94 0.11 11.72
N TYR A 78 6.21 0.85 10.89
CA TYR A 78 5.70 0.34 9.62
C TYR A 78 6.83 0.12 8.61
N GLU A 79 7.83 0.99 8.57
CA GLU A 79 9.02 0.82 7.73
C GLU A 79 9.77 -0.47 8.08
N LYS A 80 9.92 -0.78 9.38
CA LYS A 80 10.54 -2.02 9.83
C LYS A 80 9.77 -3.25 9.35
N GLN A 81 8.44 -3.21 9.40
CA GLN A 81 7.59 -4.29 8.91
C GLN A 81 7.70 -4.46 7.39
N ILE A 82 7.61 -3.37 6.62
CA ILE A 82 7.78 -3.38 5.17
C ILE A 82 9.14 -3.94 4.79
N ARG A 83 10.21 -3.51 5.46
CA ARG A 83 11.57 -3.99 5.20
C ARG A 83 11.69 -5.49 5.47
N LYS A 84 11.13 -5.97 6.58
CA LYS A 84 11.13 -7.40 6.92
C LYS A 84 10.35 -8.22 5.88
N ASP A 85 9.17 -7.77 5.49
CA ASP A 85 8.35 -8.45 4.48
C ASP A 85 9.05 -8.50 3.12
N ALA A 86 9.64 -7.38 2.69
CA ALA A 86 10.41 -7.31 1.44
C ALA A 86 11.62 -8.26 1.45
N LEU A 87 12.34 -8.34 2.57
CA LEU A 87 13.45 -9.29 2.75
C LEU A 87 12.98 -10.75 2.66
N LEU A 88 11.88 -11.09 3.33
CA LEU A 88 11.33 -12.46 3.31
C LEU A 88 10.85 -12.86 1.91
N LYS A 89 10.15 -11.97 1.21
CA LYS A 89 9.71 -12.21 -0.17
C LYS A 89 10.90 -12.39 -1.11
N SER A 90 11.88 -11.49 -1.04
CA SER A 90 13.11 -11.59 -1.83
C SER A 90 13.85 -12.91 -1.56
N ALA A 91 14.02 -13.28 -0.30
CA ALA A 91 14.66 -14.54 0.09
C ALA A 91 13.89 -15.75 -0.45
N ASN A 92 12.55 -15.77 -0.35
CA ASN A 92 11.73 -16.86 -0.88
C ASN A 92 11.83 -16.98 -2.41
N THR A 93 11.87 -15.86 -3.13
CA THR A 93 12.07 -15.87 -4.59
C THR A 93 13.46 -16.39 -4.97
N ILE A 94 14.51 -15.95 -4.26
CA ILE A 94 15.88 -16.42 -4.49
C ILE A 94 15.99 -17.92 -4.18
N LEU A 95 15.46 -18.37 -3.05
CA LEU A 95 15.44 -19.79 -2.68
C LEU A 95 14.60 -20.62 -3.65
N GLY A 96 13.51 -20.08 -4.20
CA GLY A 96 12.74 -20.71 -5.25
C GLY A 96 13.59 -20.99 -6.49
N ARG A 97 14.27 -19.96 -6.99
CA ARG A 97 15.13 -20.05 -8.18
C ARG A 97 16.36 -20.93 -7.96
N ILE A 98 17.00 -20.84 -6.79
CA ILE A 98 18.11 -21.75 -6.42
C ILE A 98 17.59 -23.18 -6.30
N GLY A 99 16.41 -23.37 -5.71
CA GLY A 99 15.78 -24.68 -5.57
C GLY A 99 15.51 -25.35 -6.91
N GLU A 100 15.10 -24.58 -7.92
CA GLU A 100 14.93 -25.07 -9.30
C GLU A 100 16.28 -25.47 -9.92
N GLU A 101 17.29 -24.61 -9.90
CA GLU A 101 18.59 -24.87 -10.53
C GLU A 101 19.41 -25.97 -9.83
N PHE A 102 19.30 -26.07 -8.49
CA PHE A 102 20.03 -27.04 -7.67
C PHE A 102 19.18 -28.24 -7.26
N ALA A 103 17.94 -28.36 -7.78
CA ALA A 103 17.06 -29.48 -7.49
C ALA A 103 17.76 -30.85 -7.63
N PRO A 104 18.58 -31.11 -8.68
CA PRO A 104 19.28 -32.37 -8.84
C PRO A 104 20.11 -32.77 -7.60
N PHE A 105 20.82 -31.83 -6.98
CA PHE A 105 21.64 -32.11 -5.80
C PHE A 105 20.80 -32.31 -4.54
N LEU A 106 19.67 -31.62 -4.44
CA LEU A 106 18.79 -31.70 -3.27
C LEU A 106 17.95 -33.00 -3.26
N ILE A 107 17.63 -33.55 -4.45
CA ILE A 107 16.77 -34.74 -4.58
C ILE A 107 17.53 -36.01 -4.98
N ALA A 108 18.79 -35.90 -5.42
CA ALA A 108 19.62 -37.04 -5.84
C ALA A 108 19.59 -38.19 -4.84
N ASP A 109 19.85 -37.92 -3.55
CA ASP A 109 19.86 -38.93 -2.50
C ASP A 109 18.48 -39.56 -2.29
N ARG A 110 17.42 -38.74 -2.34
CA ARG A 110 16.04 -39.21 -2.16
C ARG A 110 15.61 -40.22 -3.23
N TYR A 111 16.01 -40.00 -4.47
CA TYR A 111 15.65 -40.86 -5.60
C TYR A 111 16.76 -41.86 -5.95
N ASN A 112 17.86 -41.86 -5.19
CA ASN A 112 19.05 -42.66 -5.43
C ASN A 112 19.54 -42.53 -6.89
N VAL A 113 19.65 -41.27 -7.34
CA VAL A 113 20.11 -40.93 -8.69
C VAL A 113 21.42 -40.16 -8.59
N ASN A 114 22.42 -40.57 -9.38
CA ASN A 114 23.65 -39.82 -9.49
C ASN A 114 23.36 -38.40 -10.02
N PRO A 115 23.82 -37.31 -9.36
CA PRO A 115 23.60 -35.95 -9.85
C PRO A 115 24.01 -35.73 -11.32
N LYS A 116 24.98 -36.50 -11.83
CA LYS A 116 25.44 -36.47 -13.23
C LYS A 116 24.42 -37.00 -14.24
N ASP A 117 23.43 -37.77 -13.80
CA ASP A 117 22.41 -38.37 -14.64
C ASP A 117 21.20 -37.45 -14.87
N PHE A 118 21.14 -36.30 -14.21
CA PHE A 118 20.09 -35.30 -14.43
C PHE A 118 20.36 -34.45 -15.68
N ARG A 119 19.30 -34.14 -16.42
CA ARG A 119 19.28 -33.18 -17.53
C ARG A 119 18.11 -32.23 -17.32
N HIS A 120 18.37 -30.95 -17.48
CA HIS A 120 17.36 -29.91 -17.44
C HIS A 120 16.58 -29.88 -18.77
N LEU A 121 15.27 -29.67 -18.69
CA LEU A 121 14.38 -29.53 -19.85
C LEU A 121 13.52 -28.26 -19.75
N GLY A 122 12.89 -28.03 -18.59
CA GLY A 122 11.95 -26.94 -18.33
C GLY A 122 10.47 -27.35 -18.48
N SER A 123 9.55 -26.43 -18.17
CA SER A 123 8.10 -26.72 -18.16
C SER A 123 7.61 -27.36 -19.46
N PRO A 124 6.76 -28.41 -19.41
CA PRO A 124 6.03 -28.96 -18.25
C PRO A 124 6.75 -30.08 -17.47
N VAL A 125 8.05 -30.28 -17.69
CA VAL A 125 8.89 -31.23 -16.93
C VAL A 125 10.27 -30.60 -16.71
N ASP A 126 10.53 -30.04 -15.53
CA ASP A 126 11.80 -29.34 -15.26
C ASP A 126 13.06 -30.19 -15.49
N PHE A 127 13.07 -31.46 -15.07
CA PHE A 127 14.22 -32.35 -15.21
C PHE A 127 13.85 -33.75 -15.67
N ILE A 128 14.75 -34.39 -16.39
CA ILE A 128 14.77 -35.83 -16.64
C ILE A 128 16.04 -36.41 -16.02
N ALA A 129 15.93 -37.57 -15.38
CA ALA A 129 17.09 -38.29 -14.89
C ALA A 129 17.17 -39.68 -15.51
N PHE A 130 18.36 -40.03 -16.01
CA PHE A 130 18.68 -41.33 -16.58
C PHE A 130 19.41 -42.16 -15.53
N LYS A 131 18.69 -42.56 -14.48
CA LYS A 131 19.28 -43.22 -13.31
C LYS A 131 19.99 -44.50 -13.74
N GLY A 132 21.28 -44.57 -13.41
CA GLY A 132 22.13 -45.73 -13.75
C GLY A 132 22.97 -45.52 -15.01
N LEU A 133 22.76 -44.43 -15.76
CA LEU A 133 23.50 -44.13 -16.98
C LEU A 133 24.99 -43.88 -16.70
N SER A 134 25.34 -43.14 -15.64
CA SER A 134 26.75 -42.91 -15.26
C SER A 134 27.42 -44.11 -14.60
N ASP A 135 26.63 -45.05 -14.08
CA ASP A 135 27.11 -46.20 -13.30
C ASP A 135 27.18 -47.49 -14.14
N ASP A 136 26.92 -47.43 -15.45
CA ASP A 136 26.82 -48.57 -16.38
C ASP A 136 25.84 -49.66 -15.90
N LYS A 137 24.68 -49.22 -15.41
CA LYS A 137 23.59 -50.08 -14.92
C LYS A 137 22.38 -50.00 -15.84
N GLU A 138 21.38 -50.85 -15.56
CA GLU A 138 20.06 -50.72 -16.18
C GLU A 138 19.52 -49.30 -15.95
N VAL A 139 19.08 -48.66 -17.04
CA VAL A 139 18.68 -47.26 -17.03
C VAL A 139 17.20 -47.12 -16.73
N GLU A 140 16.89 -46.45 -15.63
CA GLU A 140 15.53 -46.00 -15.31
C GLU A 140 15.38 -44.51 -15.68
N ILE A 141 14.36 -44.17 -16.47
CA ILE A 141 14.09 -42.79 -16.86
C ILE A 141 13.03 -42.20 -15.93
N ILE A 142 13.39 -41.14 -15.20
CA ILE A 142 12.51 -40.47 -14.25
C ILE A 142 12.29 -39.03 -14.67
N PHE A 143 11.03 -38.61 -14.74
CA PHE A 143 10.63 -37.23 -15.05
C PHE A 143 10.32 -36.49 -13.75
N PHE A 144 10.86 -35.30 -13.58
CA PHE A 144 10.69 -34.46 -12.40
C PHE A 144 10.13 -33.10 -12.78
N GLU A 145 9.08 -32.70 -12.05
CA GLU A 145 8.62 -31.33 -11.97
C GLU A 145 8.92 -30.84 -10.55
N VAL A 146 9.66 -29.75 -10.42
CA VAL A 146 10.16 -29.24 -9.14
C VAL A 146 9.35 -28.01 -8.74
N LYS A 147 8.63 -28.10 -7.62
CA LYS A 147 7.88 -26.97 -7.06
C LYS A 147 8.47 -26.56 -5.72
N THR A 148 8.78 -25.27 -5.57
CA THR A 148 9.28 -24.68 -4.31
C THR A 148 8.17 -24.07 -3.44
N GLY A 149 6.92 -24.08 -3.91
CA GLY A 149 5.75 -23.48 -3.24
C GLY A 149 4.45 -24.26 -3.45
N ASN A 150 3.44 -23.66 -4.11
CA ASN A 150 2.16 -24.31 -4.37
C ASN A 150 2.38 -25.64 -5.12
N GLN A 151 2.00 -26.75 -4.49
CA GLN A 151 2.39 -28.10 -4.91
C GLN A 151 1.50 -28.68 -6.02
N ASN A 152 0.50 -27.92 -6.48
CA ASN A 152 -0.41 -28.40 -7.50
C ASN A 152 0.20 -28.24 -8.89
N LEU A 153 0.23 -29.34 -9.65
CA LEU A 153 0.60 -29.31 -11.05
C LEU A 153 -0.34 -28.39 -11.85
N ASN A 154 0.17 -27.73 -12.88
CA ASN A 154 -0.66 -27.01 -13.85
C ASN A 154 -1.34 -28.00 -14.83
N THR A 155 -2.20 -27.49 -15.73
CA THR A 155 -2.96 -28.35 -16.65
C THR A 155 -2.06 -29.11 -17.65
N ASN A 156 -0.98 -28.50 -18.13
CA ASN A 156 -0.04 -29.15 -19.04
C ASN A 156 0.84 -30.17 -18.31
N GLU A 157 1.35 -29.82 -17.13
CA GLU A 157 2.10 -30.73 -16.25
C GLU A 157 1.30 -31.98 -15.91
N ARG A 158 0.00 -31.85 -15.58
CA ARG A 158 -0.91 -33.00 -15.38
C ARG A 158 -1.02 -33.88 -16.62
N LYS A 159 -1.22 -33.28 -17.80
CA LYS A 159 -1.34 -34.04 -19.06
C LYS A 159 -0.08 -34.86 -19.36
N VAL A 160 1.10 -34.31 -19.08
CA VAL A 160 2.37 -35.02 -19.28
C VAL A 160 2.54 -36.14 -18.25
N ARG A 161 2.30 -35.88 -16.97
CA ARG A 161 2.26 -36.94 -15.93
C ARG A 161 1.34 -38.09 -16.32
N ASP A 162 0.13 -37.79 -16.78
CA ASP A 162 -0.86 -38.79 -17.15
C ASP A 162 -0.44 -39.57 -18.42
N ALA A 163 0.27 -38.92 -19.35
CA ALA A 163 0.89 -39.59 -20.50
C ALA A 163 1.98 -40.58 -20.09
N VAL A 164 2.86 -40.18 -19.16
CA VAL A 164 3.92 -41.03 -18.60
C VAL A 164 3.30 -42.22 -17.85
N ASN A 165 2.32 -41.97 -16.98
CA ASN A 165 1.63 -43.03 -16.22
C ASN A 165 0.91 -44.03 -17.13
N ALA A 166 0.34 -43.54 -18.24
CA ALA A 166 -0.29 -44.38 -19.27
C ALA A 166 0.72 -45.03 -20.23
N LYS A 167 2.03 -44.91 -19.97
CA LYS A 167 3.13 -45.43 -20.80
C LYS A 167 3.11 -44.94 -22.26
N ARG A 168 2.57 -43.76 -22.51
CA ARG A 168 2.56 -43.11 -23.84
C ARG A 168 3.87 -42.36 -24.11
N VAL A 169 5.00 -43.06 -23.95
CA VAL A 169 6.36 -42.53 -24.13
C VAL A 169 7.05 -43.35 -25.22
N ARG A 170 7.77 -42.69 -26.13
CA ARG A 170 8.51 -43.34 -27.23
C ARG A 170 9.94 -42.82 -27.28
N TYR A 171 10.85 -43.70 -27.71
CA TYR A 171 12.23 -43.35 -28.02
C TYR A 171 12.42 -43.50 -29.53
N GLU A 172 12.66 -42.40 -30.22
CA GLU A 172 12.79 -42.35 -31.68
C GLU A 172 14.20 -41.87 -32.04
N VAL A 173 14.87 -42.58 -32.95
CA VAL A 173 16.17 -42.16 -33.48
C VAL A 173 15.93 -41.58 -34.87
N ILE A 174 16.13 -40.27 -35.01
CA ILE A 174 15.95 -39.56 -36.27
C ILE A 174 17.32 -39.31 -36.90
N ASN A 175 17.50 -39.77 -38.13
CA ASN A 175 18.65 -39.37 -38.94
C ASN A 175 18.38 -38.04 -39.62
N PHE A 176 18.96 -36.96 -39.07
CA PHE A 176 18.71 -35.61 -39.54
C PHE A 176 19.17 -35.36 -40.98
N SER A 177 20.16 -36.09 -41.50
CA SER A 177 20.65 -35.91 -42.86
C SER A 177 19.60 -36.26 -43.90
N GLN A 178 18.85 -37.36 -43.69
CA GLN A 178 17.77 -37.77 -44.59
C GLN A 178 16.62 -36.75 -44.58
N VAL A 179 16.24 -36.27 -43.39
CA VAL A 179 15.19 -35.26 -43.23
C VAL A 179 15.58 -33.95 -43.93
N LEU A 180 16.83 -33.53 -43.82
CA LEU A 180 17.34 -32.34 -44.51
C LEU A 180 17.30 -32.50 -46.03
N GLU A 181 17.70 -33.64 -46.56
CA GLU A 181 17.68 -33.88 -48.01
C GLU A 181 16.24 -33.92 -48.55
N GLU A 182 15.30 -34.55 -47.84
CA GLU A 182 13.88 -34.53 -48.19
C GLU A 182 13.30 -33.10 -48.14
N THR A 183 13.67 -32.31 -47.13
CA THR A 183 13.21 -30.94 -46.98
C THR A 183 13.77 -30.05 -48.09
N LYS A 184 15.07 -30.16 -48.39
CA LYS A 184 15.71 -29.45 -49.52
C LYS A 184 15.07 -29.81 -50.84
N LYS A 185 14.72 -31.07 -51.06
CA LYS A 185 14.04 -31.53 -52.28
C LYS A 185 12.67 -30.88 -52.43
N ARG A 186 11.84 -30.91 -51.38
CA ARG A 186 10.51 -30.24 -51.38
C ARG A 186 10.62 -28.75 -51.61
N LEU A 187 11.61 -28.10 -51.00
CA LEU A 187 11.84 -26.66 -51.20
C LEU A 187 12.20 -26.34 -52.66
N ARG A 188 13.05 -27.15 -53.31
CA ARG A 188 13.37 -26.98 -54.74
C ARG A 188 12.15 -27.18 -55.62
N GLU A 189 11.36 -28.23 -55.39
CA GLU A 189 10.13 -28.51 -56.14
C GLU A 189 9.06 -27.42 -56.00
N GLU A 190 9.02 -26.69 -54.86
CA GLU A 190 8.13 -25.54 -54.67
C GLU A 190 8.64 -24.31 -55.43
N VAL A 191 9.94 -24.03 -55.34
CA VAL A 191 10.57 -22.90 -56.06
C VAL A 191 10.47 -23.09 -57.57
N GLU A 192 10.68 -24.30 -58.08
CA GLU A 192 10.53 -24.61 -59.51
C GLU A 192 9.09 -24.39 -60.00
N ARG A 193 8.08 -24.76 -59.19
CA ARG A 193 6.66 -24.50 -59.50
C ARG A 193 6.32 -23.00 -59.55
N GLU A 194 6.78 -22.22 -58.57
CA GLU A 194 6.53 -20.76 -58.57
C GLU A 194 7.18 -20.04 -59.76
N VAL A 195 8.34 -20.53 -60.21
CA VAL A 195 9.04 -20.00 -61.39
C VAL A 195 8.34 -20.42 -62.70
N GLU A 196 7.75 -21.61 -62.78
CA GLU A 196 6.98 -22.05 -63.96
C GLU A 196 5.59 -21.39 -64.06
N GLU A 197 5.02 -20.97 -62.94
CA GLU A 197 3.73 -20.25 -62.89
C GLU A 197 3.85 -18.72 -63.13
N SER A 198 5.08 -18.19 -63.24
CA SER A 198 5.40 -16.77 -63.48
C SER A 198 5.77 -16.48 -64.95
#